data_AF-A0A1A0F574-F1
#
_entry.id   AF-A0A1A0F574-F1
#
_cell.length_a   1.000
_cell.length_b   1.000
_cell.length_c   1.000
_cell.angle_alpha   90.00
_cell.angle_beta   90.00
_cell.angle_gamma   90.00
#
_symmetry.space_group_name_H-M   'P 1'
#
loop_
_entity.id
_entity.type
_entity.pdbx_description
1 polymer ?
#
loop_
_entity_poly.entity_id
_entity_poly.type
_entity_poly.pdbx_seq_one_letter_code
_entity_poly.pdbx_strand_id
1 'polypeptide(L)'
;MSRSVQAQPQVHVPSESHTVASLLSRPEGYTYQVIGDTTTQSLIVKGDHERLEWSLVDDSNTLTLRWPQRSAPPFPALLAAIEGVFAIHPGSVALRLQLPSALHTKLCATGVAVRDSHGALWAYAELFWQLPTLWLNPTPTRPYPQQPILENGKRHPRRPPRPSGTVYQRHIAWLDATLSFRVLDLEQDLERFNRWMNDPVVAHFWEEQGDLAQHRERLESTLQNPSVVPLIGCIDGEPFGYFETYWAKEDRIGAYYDADDFDRGWHVLIGEAAFRGRPYVAAWLPSISHYLFLDDCRTQRLVIEPRVDNAKMLRNLAQCGYAHVKAFDFPHKRAMLGMQLREHFFNERSWIPLPPHPGSAPRPDPRFTP
;
A
#
# COMPACT_ATOMS: atom_id res chain seq x y z
N MET A 1 31.22 31.95 -19.99
CA MET A 1 31.66 31.17 -18.82
C MET A 1 30.61 30.10 -18.57
N SER A 2 30.95 28.87 -18.94
CA SER A 2 30.08 27.70 -18.97
C SER A 2 29.62 27.30 -17.56
N ARG A 3 28.31 27.20 -17.35
CA ARG A 3 27.74 26.59 -16.14
C ARG A 3 27.54 25.10 -16.41
N SER A 4 28.33 24.31 -15.70
CA SER A 4 28.24 22.85 -15.62
C SER A 4 26.86 22.43 -15.11
N VAL A 5 26.10 21.75 -15.96
CA VAL A 5 24.90 21.00 -15.58
C VAL A 5 25.38 19.77 -14.82
N GLN A 6 25.15 19.74 -13.50
CA GLN A 6 25.31 18.51 -12.72
C GLN A 6 24.27 17.49 -13.19
N ALA A 7 24.75 16.39 -13.74
CA ALA A 7 23.93 15.26 -14.15
C ALA A 7 23.16 14.70 -12.94
N GLN A 8 21.87 14.46 -13.13
CA GLN A 8 21.07 13.68 -12.21
C GLN A 8 21.67 12.28 -12.07
N PRO A 9 21.72 11.68 -10.87
CA PRO A 9 22.10 10.28 -10.73
C PRO A 9 21.08 9.44 -11.50
N GLN A 10 21.53 8.75 -12.54
CA GLN A 10 20.76 7.69 -13.18
C GLN A 10 20.51 6.62 -12.11
N VAL A 11 19.26 6.52 -11.66
CA VAL A 11 18.81 5.34 -10.94
C VAL A 11 18.90 4.18 -11.92
N HIS A 12 19.81 3.26 -11.64
CA HIS A 12 19.98 2.03 -12.38
C HIS A 12 18.66 1.26 -12.31
N VAL A 13 17.92 1.21 -13.42
CA VAL A 13 16.89 0.19 -13.59
C VAL A 13 17.67 -1.09 -13.84
N PRO A 14 17.62 -2.11 -12.95
CA PRO A 14 18.44 -3.29 -13.13
C PRO A 14 18.00 -3.97 -14.44
N SER A 15 18.89 -3.97 -15.43
CA SER A 15 18.77 -4.80 -16.62
C SER A 15 19.66 -6.03 -16.46
N GLU A 16 19.58 -6.68 -15.30
CA GLU A 16 20.28 -7.92 -15.02
C GLU A 16 19.29 -8.90 -14.43
N SER A 17 19.23 -10.09 -15.03
CA SER A 17 18.60 -11.27 -14.47
C SER A 17 19.34 -11.61 -13.17
N HIS A 18 18.95 -10.97 -12.06
CA HIS A 18 19.46 -11.35 -10.75
C HIS A 18 18.99 -12.78 -10.49
N THR A 19 19.92 -13.71 -10.61
CA THR A 19 19.71 -15.13 -10.38
C THR A 19 19.18 -15.40 -8.98
N VAL A 20 19.59 -14.53 -8.04
CA VAL A 20 19.19 -14.53 -6.63
C VAL A 20 18.48 -13.22 -6.30
N ALA A 21 17.27 -13.33 -5.74
CA ALA A 21 16.50 -12.21 -5.23
C ALA A 21 16.24 -12.40 -3.73
N SER A 22 16.24 -11.29 -2.97
CA SER A 22 16.01 -11.30 -1.53
C SER A 22 14.91 -10.30 -1.17
N LEU A 23 14.12 -10.60 -0.15
CA LEU A 23 13.21 -9.64 0.46
C LEU A 23 13.11 -9.84 1.97
N LEU A 24 12.63 -8.80 2.65
CA LEU A 24 12.30 -8.83 4.07
C LEU A 24 10.79 -8.96 4.27
N SER A 25 10.35 -10.10 4.77
CA SER A 25 8.94 -10.43 5.04
C SER A 25 8.64 -10.29 6.52
N ARG A 26 7.44 -9.80 6.89
CA ARG A 26 7.03 -9.60 8.30
C ARG A 26 5.66 -10.20 8.72
N PRO A 27 5.36 -11.46 8.41
CA PRO A 27 4.09 -12.09 8.76
C PRO A 27 3.91 -12.20 10.27
N GLU A 28 2.75 -11.77 10.75
CA GLU A 28 2.36 -11.77 12.16
C GLU A 28 3.38 -11.05 13.07
N GLY A 29 4.16 -10.11 12.50
CA GLY A 29 5.22 -9.37 13.20
C GLY A 29 6.58 -10.07 13.27
N TYR A 30 6.70 -11.33 12.82
CA TYR A 30 7.96 -12.07 12.77
C TYR A 30 8.77 -11.65 11.56
N THR A 31 10.06 -11.35 11.74
CA THR A 31 10.93 -10.96 10.62
C THR A 31 11.58 -12.18 9.97
N TYR A 32 11.41 -12.29 8.65
CA TYR A 32 12.03 -13.33 7.82
C TYR A 32 12.78 -12.70 6.66
N GLN A 33 14.04 -13.09 6.47
CA GLN A 33 14.75 -12.86 5.22
C GLN A 33 14.44 -14.01 4.27
N VAL A 34 13.85 -13.69 3.12
CA VAL A 34 13.50 -14.67 2.10
C VAL A 34 14.43 -14.49 0.93
N ILE A 35 15.14 -15.55 0.56
CA ILE A 35 16.16 -15.54 -0.50
C ILE A 35 15.77 -16.62 -1.50
N GLY A 36 15.45 -16.23 -2.73
CA GLY A 36 15.15 -17.17 -3.80
C GLY A 36 16.24 -17.18 -4.86
N ASP A 37 16.54 -18.37 -5.35
CA ASP A 37 17.47 -18.60 -6.44
C ASP A 37 16.74 -19.29 -7.59
N THR A 38 16.60 -18.56 -8.69
CA THR A 38 15.89 -19.00 -9.89
C THR A 38 16.65 -20.09 -10.67
N THR A 39 17.98 -20.19 -10.51
CA THR A 39 18.78 -21.25 -11.17
C THR A 39 18.67 -22.56 -10.43
N THR A 40 18.76 -22.53 -9.11
CA THR A 40 18.61 -23.75 -8.29
C THR A 40 17.14 -24.09 -8.01
N GLN A 41 16.21 -23.23 -8.45
CA GLN A 41 14.78 -23.30 -8.14
C GLN A 41 14.54 -23.54 -6.65
N SER A 42 15.24 -22.79 -5.81
CA SER A 42 15.20 -22.93 -4.36
C SER A 42 14.78 -21.62 -3.69
N LEU A 43 14.18 -21.74 -2.51
CA LEU A 43 13.79 -20.60 -1.69
C LEU A 43 14.18 -20.89 -0.24
N ILE A 44 14.87 -19.94 0.37
CA ILE A 44 15.35 -20.02 1.73
C ILE A 44 14.63 -18.96 2.54
N VAL A 45 13.95 -19.39 3.60
CA VAL A 45 13.30 -18.51 4.59
C VAL A 45 14.11 -18.58 5.87
N LYS A 46 14.76 -17.47 6.23
CA LYS A 46 15.64 -17.36 7.39
C LYS A 46 15.00 -16.44 8.44
N GLY A 47 14.72 -16.98 9.61
CA GLY A 47 14.37 -16.22 10.82
C GLY A 47 15.55 -16.15 11.78
N ASP A 48 15.31 -15.66 13.00
CA ASP A 48 16.35 -15.49 14.03
C ASP A 48 17.01 -16.81 14.45
N HIS A 49 16.22 -17.89 14.48
CA HIS A 49 16.65 -19.20 14.98
C HIS A 49 16.42 -20.34 13.99
N GLU A 50 15.98 -20.03 12.76
CA GLU A 50 15.62 -21.02 11.77
C GLU A 50 16.09 -20.66 10.37
N ARG A 51 16.44 -21.69 9.60
CA ARG A 51 16.73 -21.61 8.17
C ARG A 51 15.97 -22.73 7.50
N LEU A 52 14.92 -22.37 6.79
CA LEU A 52 13.99 -23.31 6.17
C LEU A 52 14.19 -23.26 4.65
N GLU A 53 14.42 -24.42 4.05
CA GLU A 53 14.66 -24.56 2.62
C GLU A 53 13.44 -25.17 1.95
N TRP A 54 13.02 -24.53 0.86
CA TRP A 54 11.87 -24.88 0.05
C TRP A 54 12.33 -25.11 -1.38
N SER A 55 11.68 -26.05 -2.05
CA SER A 55 11.88 -26.26 -3.49
C SER A 55 10.77 -25.56 -4.26
N LEU A 56 11.17 -24.80 -5.27
CA LEU A 56 10.30 -24.24 -6.27
C LEU A 56 10.36 -25.13 -7.51
N VAL A 57 9.22 -25.42 -8.14
CA VAL A 57 9.19 -26.18 -9.38
C VAL A 57 8.34 -25.39 -10.36
N ASP A 58 8.92 -25.07 -11.51
CA ASP A 58 8.21 -24.44 -12.62
C ASP A 58 8.19 -25.42 -13.80
N ASP A 59 7.02 -25.96 -14.11
CA ASP A 59 6.79 -26.88 -15.22
C ASP A 59 6.25 -26.20 -16.49
N SER A 60 6.54 -24.90 -16.65
CA SER A 60 6.08 -23.99 -17.72
C SER A 60 4.60 -23.60 -17.68
N ASN A 61 3.76 -24.33 -16.93
CA ASN A 61 2.35 -24.00 -16.75
C ASN A 61 1.99 -23.73 -15.28
N THR A 62 2.71 -24.34 -14.34
CA THR A 62 2.40 -24.26 -12.91
C THR A 62 3.66 -24.01 -12.10
N LEU A 63 3.68 -22.87 -11.42
CA LEU A 63 4.63 -22.61 -10.36
C LEU A 63 4.18 -23.33 -9.09
N THR A 64 5.04 -24.18 -8.52
CA THR A 64 4.75 -25.00 -7.34
C THR A 64 5.76 -24.73 -6.22
N LEU A 65 5.30 -24.32 -5.05
CA LEU A 65 6.08 -24.26 -3.83
C LEU A 65 5.91 -25.56 -3.03
N ARG A 66 7.02 -26.27 -2.81
CA ARG A 66 7.05 -27.56 -2.10
C ARG A 66 7.86 -27.46 -0.82
N TRP A 67 7.25 -27.92 0.26
CA TRP A 67 7.91 -28.17 1.53
C TRP A 67 8.43 -29.61 1.59
N PRO A 68 9.75 -29.84 1.77
CA PRO A 68 10.32 -31.18 1.68
C PRO A 68 10.14 -32.05 2.93
N GLN A 69 9.83 -31.44 4.09
CA GLN A 69 9.76 -32.18 5.36
C GLN A 69 8.35 -32.69 5.66
N ARG A 70 8.27 -33.75 6.48
CA ARG A 70 6.98 -34.32 6.91
C ARG A 70 6.26 -33.45 7.95
N SER A 71 7.02 -32.84 8.87
CA SER A 71 6.51 -31.90 9.86
C SER A 71 6.06 -30.61 9.18
N ALA A 72 4.99 -30.00 9.68
CA ALA A 72 4.56 -28.71 9.19
C ALA A 72 5.60 -27.62 9.51
N PRO A 73 5.94 -26.73 8.57
CA PRO A 73 6.74 -25.54 8.86
C PRO A 73 5.95 -24.57 9.76
N PRO A 74 6.61 -23.68 10.50
CA PRO A 74 5.95 -22.58 11.18
C PRO A 74 5.08 -21.77 10.21
N PHE A 75 3.88 -21.41 10.65
CA PHE A 75 2.90 -20.75 9.78
C PHE A 75 3.39 -19.37 9.27
N PRO A 76 3.99 -18.51 10.11
CA PRO A 76 4.59 -17.25 9.63
C PRO A 76 5.66 -17.49 8.55
N ALA A 77 6.55 -18.46 8.74
CA ALA A 77 7.57 -18.76 7.75
C ALA A 77 6.99 -19.27 6.41
N LEU A 78 5.87 -20.00 6.43
CA LEU A 78 5.14 -20.37 5.21
C LEU A 78 4.55 -19.14 4.50
N LEU A 79 3.98 -18.19 5.24
CA LEU A 79 3.50 -16.94 4.64
C LEU A 79 4.65 -16.15 3.99
N ALA A 80 5.79 -16.06 4.68
CA ALA A 80 7.00 -15.45 4.12
C ALA A 80 7.47 -16.17 2.86
N ALA A 81 7.40 -17.51 2.82
CA ALA A 81 7.75 -18.28 1.63
C ALA A 81 6.84 -17.93 0.44
N ILE A 82 5.52 -17.87 0.66
CA ILE A 82 4.55 -17.54 -0.39
C ILE A 82 4.75 -16.09 -0.89
N GLU A 83 4.97 -15.13 0.02
CA GLU A 83 5.30 -13.75 -0.34
C GLU A 83 6.57 -13.69 -1.20
N GLY A 84 7.62 -14.38 -0.77
CA GLY A 84 8.86 -14.56 -1.49
C GLY A 84 8.64 -14.98 -2.94
N VAL A 85 7.89 -16.05 -3.15
CA VAL A 85 7.61 -16.56 -4.49
C VAL A 85 6.89 -15.52 -5.36
N PHE A 86 5.86 -14.84 -4.83
CA PHE A 86 5.14 -13.81 -5.61
C PHE A 86 6.00 -12.58 -5.91
N ALA A 87 6.95 -12.23 -5.05
CA ALA A 87 7.87 -11.13 -5.30
C ALA A 87 8.95 -11.49 -6.34
N ILE A 88 9.46 -12.71 -6.32
CA ILE A 88 10.46 -13.22 -7.28
C ILE A 88 9.82 -13.49 -8.64
N HIS A 89 8.56 -13.95 -8.65
CA HIS A 89 7.78 -14.24 -9.85
C HIS A 89 6.56 -13.30 -9.95
N PRO A 90 6.75 -11.98 -10.19
CA PRO A 90 5.67 -10.99 -10.15
C PRO A 90 4.59 -11.21 -11.22
N GLY A 91 4.90 -11.96 -12.28
CA GLY A 91 3.94 -12.35 -13.31
C GLY A 91 2.93 -13.40 -12.85
N SER A 92 3.27 -14.22 -11.84
CA SER A 92 2.45 -15.33 -11.37
C SER A 92 1.20 -14.84 -10.65
N VAL A 93 0.04 -15.34 -11.08
CA VAL A 93 -1.26 -15.05 -10.46
C VAL A 93 -1.67 -16.11 -9.43
N ALA A 94 -1.09 -17.30 -9.53
CA ALA A 94 -1.37 -18.44 -8.66
C ALA A 94 -0.10 -19.27 -8.41
N LEU A 95 -0.05 -19.89 -7.24
CA LEU A 95 1.03 -20.74 -6.76
C LEU A 95 0.44 -22.03 -6.22
N ARG A 96 0.84 -23.17 -6.78
CA ARG A 96 0.45 -24.48 -6.25
C ARG A 96 1.25 -24.78 -4.99
N LEU A 97 0.59 -25.27 -3.94
CA LEU A 97 1.20 -25.58 -2.66
C LEU A 97 1.26 -27.11 -2.44
N GLN A 98 2.47 -27.64 -2.27
CA GLN A 98 2.70 -29.02 -1.86
C GLN A 98 3.18 -29.04 -0.40
N LEU A 99 2.21 -29.18 0.52
CA LEU A 99 2.40 -29.04 1.96
C LEU A 99 1.79 -30.22 2.73
N PRO A 100 2.27 -30.51 3.96
CA PRO A 100 1.68 -31.52 4.84
C PRO A 100 0.18 -31.28 5.07
N SER A 101 -0.61 -32.36 5.10
CA SER A 101 -2.08 -32.31 5.25
C SER A 101 -2.56 -31.59 6.51
N ALA A 102 -1.74 -31.60 7.57
CA ALA A 102 -2.01 -30.91 8.83
C ALA A 102 -2.22 -29.39 8.67
N LEU A 103 -1.66 -28.77 7.62
CA LEU A 103 -1.83 -27.34 7.36
C LEU A 103 -3.08 -27.01 6.54
N HIS A 104 -3.64 -27.98 5.81
CA HIS A 104 -4.59 -27.68 4.75
C HIS A 104 -5.87 -27.02 5.27
N THR A 105 -6.41 -27.50 6.39
CA THR A 105 -7.62 -26.92 7.00
C THR A 105 -7.39 -25.48 7.41
N LYS A 106 -6.24 -25.16 8.04
CA LYS A 106 -5.89 -23.80 8.45
C LYS A 106 -5.73 -22.89 7.22
N LEU A 107 -5.04 -23.36 6.18
CA LEU A 107 -4.83 -22.59 4.95
C LEU A 107 -6.14 -22.24 4.24
N CYS A 108 -7.06 -23.20 4.16
CA CYS A 108 -8.38 -22.96 3.56
C CYS A 108 -9.22 -22.01 4.42
N ALA A 109 -9.25 -22.23 5.74
CA ALA A 109 -10.05 -21.40 6.65
C ALA A 109 -9.57 -19.94 6.74
N THR A 110 -8.28 -19.70 6.49
CA THR A 110 -7.68 -18.35 6.51
C THR A 110 -7.66 -17.68 5.13
N GLY A 111 -8.11 -18.35 4.07
CA GLY A 111 -8.07 -17.81 2.70
C GLY A 111 -6.69 -17.75 2.08
N VAL A 112 -5.65 -18.29 2.73
CA VAL A 112 -4.29 -18.39 2.17
C VAL A 112 -4.25 -19.29 0.96
N ALA A 113 -5.07 -20.36 0.96
CA ALA A 113 -5.17 -21.28 -0.16
C ALA A 113 -6.61 -21.75 -0.39
N VAL A 114 -6.90 -22.10 -1.64
CA VAL A 114 -8.16 -22.72 -2.07
C VAL A 114 -7.86 -24.12 -2.61
N ARG A 115 -8.80 -25.05 -2.44
CA ARG A 115 -8.72 -26.38 -3.07
C ARG A 115 -9.41 -26.36 -4.43
N ASP A 116 -8.77 -26.96 -5.43
CA ASP A 116 -9.44 -27.28 -6.68
C ASP A 116 -10.31 -28.56 -6.55
N SER A 117 -10.98 -28.93 -7.64
CA SER A 117 -11.81 -30.14 -7.75
C SER A 117 -11.05 -31.45 -7.52
N HIS A 118 -9.71 -31.43 -7.64
CA HIS A 118 -8.83 -32.56 -7.43
C HIS A 118 -8.15 -32.53 -6.06
N GLY A 119 -8.50 -31.56 -5.21
CA GLY A 119 -8.00 -31.40 -3.85
C GLY A 119 -6.62 -30.75 -3.75
N ALA A 120 -6.02 -30.29 -4.85
CA ALA A 120 -4.75 -29.58 -4.81
C ALA A 120 -4.93 -28.17 -4.24
N LEU A 121 -3.93 -27.70 -3.48
CA LEU A 121 -3.96 -26.38 -2.85
C LEU A 121 -3.33 -25.32 -3.76
N TRP A 122 -4.00 -24.19 -3.86
CA TRP A 122 -3.59 -23.04 -4.65
C TRP A 122 -3.64 -21.76 -3.81
N ALA A 123 -2.52 -21.06 -3.70
CA ALA A 123 -2.50 -19.68 -3.23
C ALA A 123 -2.66 -18.76 -4.45
N TYR A 124 -3.66 -17.89 -4.42
CA TYR A 124 -3.86 -16.87 -5.45
C TYR A 124 -3.29 -15.54 -4.96
N ALA A 125 -2.56 -14.82 -5.81
CA ALA A 125 -1.99 -13.53 -5.45
C ALA A 125 -3.07 -12.56 -4.95
N GLU A 126 -4.22 -12.52 -5.63
CA GLU A 126 -5.38 -11.69 -5.26
C GLU A 126 -5.87 -11.95 -3.82
N LEU A 127 -5.98 -13.22 -3.41
CA LEU A 127 -6.41 -13.57 -2.06
C LEU A 127 -5.30 -13.31 -1.05
N PHE A 128 -4.06 -13.68 -1.40
CA PHE A 128 -2.92 -13.57 -0.50
C PHE A 128 -2.62 -12.11 -0.14
N TRP A 129 -2.71 -11.20 -1.11
CA TRP A 129 -2.53 -9.76 -0.87
C TRP A 129 -3.66 -9.16 -0.04
N GLN A 130 -4.81 -9.83 0.09
CA GLN A 130 -5.88 -9.37 0.98
C GLN A 130 -5.68 -9.79 2.44
N LEU A 131 -4.64 -10.56 2.77
CA LEU A 131 -4.38 -11.05 4.12
C LEU A 131 -3.71 -9.98 4.99
N PRO A 132 -4.38 -9.42 6.02
CA PRO A 132 -3.80 -8.35 6.83
C PRO A 132 -2.58 -8.80 7.64
N THR A 133 -2.45 -10.10 7.91
CA THR A 133 -1.39 -10.70 8.75
C THR A 133 0.02 -10.45 8.24
N LEU A 134 0.22 -10.19 6.95
CA LEU A 134 1.54 -9.91 6.40
C LEU A 134 1.95 -8.45 6.51
N TRP A 135 0.97 -7.55 6.50
CA TRP A 135 1.18 -6.15 6.19
C TRP A 135 0.86 -5.24 7.36
N LEU A 136 -0.09 -5.62 8.21
CA LEU A 136 -0.60 -4.79 9.30
C LEU A 136 -0.02 -5.17 10.66
N ASN A 137 0.31 -4.14 11.44
CA ASN A 137 0.74 -4.29 12.82
C ASN A 137 0.02 -3.24 13.71
N PRO A 138 -0.71 -3.62 14.77
CA PRO A 138 -1.14 -4.97 15.05
C PRO A 138 -2.07 -5.49 13.95
N THR A 139 -2.09 -6.81 13.74
CA THR A 139 -3.02 -7.42 12.81
C THR A 139 -4.45 -7.42 13.38
N PRO A 140 -5.45 -6.86 12.69
CA PRO A 140 -6.84 -6.94 13.13
C PRO A 140 -7.32 -8.41 13.10
N THR A 141 -7.86 -8.89 14.22
CA THR A 141 -8.40 -10.27 14.28
C THR A 141 -9.87 -10.33 13.84
N ARG A 142 -10.60 -9.22 13.94
CA ARG A 142 -12.02 -9.09 13.56
C ARG A 142 -12.32 -7.63 13.16
N PRO A 143 -13.29 -7.39 12.26
CA PRO A 143 -13.78 -6.04 11.98
C PRO A 143 -14.38 -5.40 13.24
N TYR A 144 -14.23 -4.09 13.39
CA TYR A 144 -14.82 -3.35 14.51
C TYR A 144 -16.37 -3.43 14.43
N PRO A 145 -17.07 -3.73 15.54
CA PRO A 145 -18.53 -3.84 15.56
C PRO A 145 -19.22 -2.57 15.06
N GLN A 146 -20.29 -2.73 14.28
CA GLN A 146 -21.03 -1.60 13.74
C GLN A 146 -22.06 -1.10 14.75
N GLN A 147 -21.88 0.13 15.22
CA GLN A 147 -22.88 0.90 15.95
C GLN A 147 -23.16 2.17 15.16
N PRO A 148 -24.36 2.38 14.59
CA PRO A 148 -24.67 3.63 13.91
C PRO A 148 -24.71 4.78 14.93
N ILE A 149 -24.04 5.88 14.60
CA ILE A 149 -24.04 7.13 15.36
C ILE A 149 -24.41 8.30 14.44
N LEU A 150 -24.77 9.43 15.03
CA LEU A 150 -25.00 10.69 14.33
C LEU A 150 -24.04 11.73 14.92
N GLU A 151 -23.09 12.19 14.11
CA GLU A 151 -22.09 13.19 14.50
C GLU A 151 -22.00 14.25 13.40
N ASN A 152 -22.01 15.54 13.78
CA ASN A 152 -21.95 16.66 12.84
C ASN A 152 -22.97 16.59 11.69
N GLY A 153 -24.18 16.08 11.98
CA GLY A 153 -25.26 15.91 11.00
C GLY A 153 -25.09 14.73 10.03
N LYS A 154 -24.09 13.88 10.23
CA LYS A 154 -23.79 12.72 9.38
C LYS A 154 -24.02 11.42 10.14
N ARG A 155 -24.79 10.51 9.54
CA ARG A 155 -25.00 9.15 10.09
C ARG A 155 -23.95 8.21 9.52
N HIS A 156 -23.12 7.64 10.39
CA HIS A 156 -22.07 6.69 10.02
C HIS A 156 -21.83 5.69 11.17
N PRO A 157 -21.16 4.55 10.96
CA PRO A 157 -20.78 3.67 12.05
C PRO A 157 -19.71 4.32 12.93
N ARG A 158 -19.75 4.04 14.23
CA ARG A 158 -18.68 4.38 15.17
C ARG A 158 -17.35 3.79 14.67
N ARG A 159 -16.34 4.64 14.56
CA ARG A 159 -14.98 4.26 14.13
C ARG A 159 -14.20 3.59 15.27
N PRO A 160 -13.28 2.67 14.95
CA PRO A 160 -12.38 2.12 15.95
C PRO A 160 -11.51 3.23 16.57
N PRO A 161 -10.97 3.04 17.79
CA PRO A 161 -9.94 3.91 18.33
C PRO A 161 -8.75 4.02 17.37
N ARG A 162 -8.11 5.20 17.31
CA ARG A 162 -6.91 5.37 16.50
C ARG A 162 -5.83 4.37 16.94
N PRO A 163 -5.16 3.68 16.01
CA PRO A 163 -4.01 2.84 16.35
C PRO A 163 -2.83 3.68 16.83
N SER A 164 -1.74 3.02 17.22
CA SER A 164 -0.46 3.64 17.55
C SER A 164 0.69 2.88 16.91
N GLY A 165 1.85 3.54 16.77
CA GLY A 165 3.03 2.94 16.16
C GLY A 165 2.89 2.66 14.67
N THR A 166 3.68 1.71 14.16
CA THR A 166 3.68 1.28 12.75
C THR A 166 2.45 0.46 12.45
N VAL A 167 1.58 0.96 11.56
CA VAL A 167 0.30 0.33 11.18
C VAL A 167 0.37 -0.52 9.92
N TYR A 168 1.34 -0.24 9.05
CA TYR A 168 1.52 -0.93 7.79
C TYR A 168 3.00 -1.04 7.44
N GLN A 169 3.38 -2.16 6.83
CA GLN A 169 4.69 -2.32 6.25
C GLN A 169 4.70 -3.28 5.07
N ARG A 170 5.56 -3.00 4.08
CA ARG A 170 5.83 -3.88 2.94
C ARG A 170 7.24 -3.65 2.39
N HIS A 171 7.88 -4.72 1.93
CA HIS A 171 9.12 -4.61 1.14
C HIS A 171 8.83 -4.21 -0.31
N ILE A 172 9.60 -3.24 -0.82
CA ILE A 172 9.48 -2.70 -2.18
C ILE A 172 10.70 -3.15 -2.98
N ALA A 173 10.53 -4.21 -3.75
CA ALA A 173 11.63 -4.89 -4.44
C ALA A 173 12.48 -3.98 -5.35
N TRP A 174 11.87 -3.05 -6.10
CA TRP A 174 12.61 -2.15 -6.98
C TRP A 174 13.32 -1.00 -6.26
N LEU A 175 13.05 -0.81 -4.96
CA LEU A 175 13.80 0.11 -4.11
C LEU A 175 14.79 -0.63 -3.20
N ASP A 176 14.71 -1.96 -3.15
CA ASP A 176 15.35 -2.82 -2.14
C ASP A 176 15.21 -2.23 -0.72
N ALA A 177 13.99 -1.79 -0.40
CA ALA A 177 13.73 -1.03 0.82
C ALA A 177 12.38 -1.39 1.43
N THR A 178 12.26 -1.15 2.72
CA THR A 178 11.03 -1.35 3.48
C THR A 178 10.22 -0.06 3.53
N LEU A 179 9.05 -0.05 2.91
CA LEU A 179 8.08 1.04 3.09
C LEU A 179 7.19 0.74 4.30
N SER A 180 7.02 1.71 5.18
CA SER A 180 6.08 1.63 6.29
C SER A 180 5.26 2.90 6.47
N PHE A 181 4.11 2.75 7.12
CA PHE A 181 3.34 3.86 7.67
C PHE A 181 3.22 3.66 9.17
N ARG A 182 3.48 4.74 9.92
CA ARG A 182 3.23 4.79 11.37
C ARG A 182 2.34 5.96 11.70
N VAL A 183 1.58 5.84 12.78
CA VAL A 183 0.82 6.97 13.32
C VAL A 183 1.79 8.09 13.72
N LEU A 184 1.41 9.32 13.41
CA LEU A 184 2.17 10.51 13.78
C LEU A 184 2.36 10.57 15.30
N ASP A 185 3.58 10.87 15.71
CA ASP A 185 3.95 11.17 17.08
C ASP A 185 4.22 12.67 17.18
N LEU A 186 3.42 13.39 17.97
CA LEU A 186 3.46 14.84 18.01
C LEU A 186 4.84 15.37 18.42
N GLU A 187 5.48 14.76 19.42
CA GLU A 187 6.75 15.26 19.94
C GLU A 187 7.91 14.92 18.99
N GLN A 188 7.84 13.80 18.29
CA GLN A 188 8.88 13.41 17.33
C GLN A 188 8.73 14.06 15.95
N ASP A 189 7.51 14.37 15.53
CA ASP A 189 7.21 14.76 14.15
C ASP A 189 6.87 16.24 13.97
N LEU A 190 6.59 17.01 15.04
CA LEU A 190 6.18 18.41 14.90
C LEU A 190 7.20 19.27 14.15
N GLU A 191 8.48 19.22 14.52
CA GLU A 191 9.53 20.02 13.85
C GLU A 191 9.67 19.63 12.37
N ARG A 192 9.53 18.34 12.08
CA ARG A 192 9.60 17.79 10.73
C ARG A 192 8.42 18.23 9.89
N PHE A 193 7.21 18.11 10.43
CA PHE A 193 5.98 18.57 9.81
C PHE A 193 6.05 20.08 9.52
N ASN A 194 6.53 20.88 10.48
CA ASN A 194 6.70 22.31 10.29
C ASN A 194 7.69 22.63 9.17
N ARG A 195 8.85 21.97 9.14
CA ARG A 195 9.81 22.12 8.03
C ARG A 195 9.18 21.76 6.68
N TRP A 196 8.46 20.65 6.62
CA TRP A 196 7.84 20.17 5.40
C TRP A 196 6.72 21.08 4.88
N MET A 197 5.85 21.57 5.76
CA MET A 197 4.79 22.51 5.37
C MET A 197 5.33 23.84 4.86
N ASN A 198 6.52 24.24 5.31
CA ASN A 198 7.20 25.45 4.86
C ASN A 198 8.08 25.23 3.61
N ASP A 199 8.25 24.00 3.11
CA ASP A 199 8.91 23.75 1.82
C ASP A 199 8.08 24.40 0.69
N PRO A 200 8.68 25.23 -0.19
CA PRO A 200 7.94 25.94 -1.23
C PRO A 200 7.13 25.05 -2.19
N VAL A 201 7.57 23.83 -2.45
CA VAL A 201 6.86 22.86 -3.31
C VAL A 201 5.63 22.31 -2.59
N VAL A 202 5.73 22.05 -1.29
CA VAL A 202 4.60 21.59 -0.47
C VAL A 202 3.61 22.74 -0.27
N ALA A 203 4.10 23.90 0.15
CA ALA A 203 3.32 25.11 0.40
C ALA A 203 2.47 25.53 -0.80
N HIS A 204 2.97 25.34 -2.02
CA HIS A 204 2.23 25.63 -3.25
C HIS A 204 0.90 24.86 -3.38
N PHE A 205 0.82 23.65 -2.80
CA PHE A 205 -0.39 22.81 -2.87
C PHE A 205 -1.20 22.79 -1.58
N TRP A 206 -0.53 22.90 -0.43
CA TRP A 206 -1.16 22.78 0.87
C TRP A 206 -1.58 24.13 1.46
N GLU A 207 -0.87 25.22 1.13
CA GLU A 207 -1.15 26.57 1.63
C GLU A 207 -1.20 26.66 3.18
N GLU A 208 -0.59 25.71 3.89
CA GLU A 208 -0.54 25.62 5.37
C GLU A 208 0.84 26.03 5.92
N GLN A 209 1.50 27.03 5.32
CA GLN A 209 2.73 27.60 5.90
C GLN A 209 2.43 28.23 7.27
N GLY A 210 3.40 28.19 8.18
CA GLY A 210 3.18 28.67 9.54
C GLY A 210 4.35 28.42 10.48
N ASP A 211 4.23 28.98 11.68
CA ASP A 211 5.18 28.74 12.76
C ASP A 211 4.91 27.40 13.49
N LEU A 212 5.82 27.04 14.38
CA LEU A 212 5.78 25.76 15.10
C LEU A 212 4.54 25.64 16.01
N ALA A 213 4.06 26.75 16.57
CA ALA A 213 2.91 26.75 17.47
C ALA A 213 1.60 26.52 16.69
N GLN A 214 1.45 27.20 15.54
CA GLN A 214 0.33 27.00 14.63
C GLN A 214 0.25 25.54 14.14
N HIS A 215 1.39 24.95 13.79
CA HIS A 215 1.43 23.55 13.39
C HIS A 215 1.20 22.57 14.52
N ARG A 216 1.61 22.89 15.75
CA ARG A 216 1.27 22.08 16.93
C ARG A 216 -0.24 22.04 17.14
N GLU A 217 -0.91 23.20 17.11
CA GLU A 217 -2.37 23.29 17.25
C GLU A 217 -3.09 22.50 16.14
N ARG A 218 -2.62 22.63 14.89
CA ARG A 218 -3.15 21.85 13.74
C ARG A 218 -3.01 20.34 13.95
N LEU A 219 -1.84 19.86 14.36
CA LEU A 219 -1.62 18.44 14.60
C LEU A 219 -2.42 17.93 15.80
N GLU A 220 -2.50 18.68 16.89
CA GLU A 220 -3.33 18.35 18.05
C GLU A 220 -4.81 18.25 17.69
N SER A 221 -5.34 19.21 16.90
CA SER A 221 -6.70 19.17 16.38
C SER A 221 -6.94 17.93 15.50
N THR A 222 -5.98 17.59 14.64
CA THR A 222 -6.03 16.36 13.81
C THR A 222 -6.04 15.12 14.69
N LEU A 223 -5.23 15.10 15.74
CA LEU A 223 -5.17 14.02 16.70
C LEU A 223 -6.43 13.93 17.57
N GLN A 224 -7.26 14.97 17.65
CA GLN A 224 -8.56 14.92 18.31
C GLN A 224 -9.69 14.49 17.37
N ASN A 225 -9.50 14.54 16.06
CA ASN A 225 -10.50 14.11 15.08
C ASN A 225 -10.52 12.57 14.94
N PRO A 226 -11.61 11.88 15.34
CA PRO A 226 -11.70 10.42 15.26
C PRO A 226 -11.86 9.91 13.81
N SER A 227 -12.24 10.80 12.88
CA SER A 227 -12.44 10.45 11.47
C SER A 227 -11.13 10.40 10.67
N VAL A 228 -10.01 10.85 11.27
CA VAL A 228 -8.71 11.01 10.63
C VAL A 228 -7.62 10.25 11.40
N VAL A 229 -6.77 9.54 10.65
CA VAL A 229 -5.54 8.95 11.16
C VAL A 229 -4.36 9.62 10.45
N PRO A 230 -3.63 10.52 11.14
CA PRO A 230 -2.41 11.12 10.61
C PRO A 230 -1.27 10.09 10.66
N LEU A 231 -0.61 9.90 9.53
CA LEU A 231 0.48 8.94 9.35
C LEU A 231 1.75 9.64 8.86
N ILE A 232 2.87 9.05 9.24
CA ILE A 232 4.19 9.32 8.67
C ILE A 232 4.59 8.12 7.81
N GLY A 233 4.88 8.39 6.54
CA GLY A 233 5.50 7.42 5.65
C GLY A 233 6.99 7.35 5.90
N CYS A 234 7.53 6.14 6.00
CA CYS A 234 8.96 5.88 6.14
C CYS A 234 9.48 4.93 5.06
N ILE A 235 10.75 5.11 4.67
CA ILE A 235 11.55 4.14 3.90
C ILE A 235 12.72 3.71 4.79
N ASP A 236 12.83 2.41 5.08
CA ASP A 236 13.81 1.85 6.03
C ASP A 236 13.85 2.57 7.39
N GLY A 237 12.67 3.03 7.84
CA GLY A 237 12.52 3.78 9.09
C GLY A 237 12.74 5.29 8.96
N GLU A 238 13.29 5.79 7.86
CA GLU A 238 13.49 7.22 7.62
C GLU A 238 12.18 7.89 7.19
N PRO A 239 11.65 8.87 7.96
CA PRO A 239 10.43 9.60 7.61
C PRO A 239 10.58 10.45 6.35
N PHE A 240 9.66 10.31 5.39
CA PHE A 240 9.71 11.06 4.12
C PHE A 240 8.48 11.93 3.81
N GLY A 241 7.33 11.59 4.38
CA GLY A 241 6.07 12.26 4.04
C GLY A 241 5.02 12.15 5.13
N TYR A 242 4.09 13.09 5.11
CA TYR A 242 2.93 13.14 6.00
C TYR A 242 1.67 12.80 5.20
N PHE A 243 0.83 11.95 5.77
CA PHE A 243 -0.40 11.47 5.17
C PHE A 243 -1.56 11.67 6.14
N GLU A 244 -2.70 12.13 5.64
CA GLU A 244 -3.95 12.13 6.40
C GLU A 244 -4.86 11.10 5.76
N THR A 245 -5.16 10.02 6.47
CA THR A 245 -6.14 9.03 6.01
C THR A 245 -7.47 9.30 6.71
N TYR A 246 -8.57 9.22 5.97
CA TYR A 246 -9.86 9.68 6.49
C TYR A 246 -11.02 8.79 6.05
N TRP A 247 -12.12 8.81 6.81
CA TRP A 247 -13.39 8.24 6.40
C TRP A 247 -14.15 9.24 5.53
N ALA A 248 -14.37 8.90 4.26
CA ALA A 248 -14.84 9.85 3.25
C ALA A 248 -16.23 10.41 3.55
N LYS A 249 -17.09 9.61 4.19
CA LYS A 249 -18.43 10.03 4.62
C LYS A 249 -18.35 11.15 5.66
N GLU A 250 -17.41 11.07 6.60
CA GLU A 250 -17.16 12.10 7.61
C GLU A 250 -16.43 13.33 7.05
N ASP A 251 -15.65 13.17 5.99
CA ASP A 251 -14.91 14.27 5.34
C ASP A 251 -15.81 15.18 4.46
N ARG A 252 -15.29 16.36 4.10
CA ARG A 252 -15.93 17.30 3.16
C ARG A 252 -16.22 16.69 1.79
N ILE A 253 -15.42 15.74 1.31
CA ILE A 253 -15.62 15.08 0.01
C ILE A 253 -16.93 14.27 -0.02
N GLY A 254 -17.37 13.75 1.12
CA GLY A 254 -18.57 12.92 1.22
C GLY A 254 -19.87 13.61 0.81
N ALA A 255 -19.89 14.94 0.69
CA ALA A 255 -21.03 15.70 0.18
C ALA A 255 -21.10 15.76 -1.36
N TYR A 256 -20.03 15.35 -2.06
CA TYR A 256 -19.89 15.51 -3.51
C TYR A 256 -20.09 14.21 -4.30
N TYR A 257 -20.34 13.10 -3.62
CA TYR A 257 -20.73 11.82 -4.20
C TYR A 257 -21.53 10.98 -3.19
N ASP A 258 -22.08 9.85 -3.62
CA ASP A 258 -22.81 8.94 -2.74
C ASP A 258 -21.84 8.10 -1.89
N ALA A 259 -21.39 8.69 -0.78
CA ALA A 259 -20.36 8.11 0.10
C ALA A 259 -20.91 6.97 0.97
N ASP A 260 -20.25 5.82 0.89
CA ASP A 260 -20.58 4.65 1.68
C ASP A 260 -19.96 4.74 3.07
N ASP A 261 -20.52 3.97 4.01
CA ASP A 261 -20.10 3.97 5.41
C ASP A 261 -18.62 3.60 5.61
N PHE A 262 -17.97 2.93 4.66
CA PHE A 262 -16.57 2.49 4.78
C PHE A 262 -15.67 3.01 3.67
N ASP A 263 -16.12 3.99 2.89
CA ASP A 263 -15.22 4.64 1.95
C ASP A 263 -14.11 5.38 2.70
N ARG A 264 -12.89 5.25 2.20
CA ARG A 264 -11.72 5.92 2.77
C ARG A 264 -11.06 6.82 1.75
N GLY A 265 -10.36 7.84 2.21
CA GLY A 265 -9.52 8.65 1.34
C GLY A 265 -8.22 9.02 2.02
N TRP A 266 -7.37 9.71 1.27
CA TRP A 266 -6.09 10.16 1.77
C TRP A 266 -5.65 11.48 1.18
N HIS A 267 -4.92 12.26 1.98
CA HIS A 267 -4.09 13.37 1.53
C HIS A 267 -2.63 13.07 1.82
N VAL A 268 -1.72 13.67 1.06
CA VAL A 268 -0.28 13.44 1.21
C VAL A 268 0.53 14.70 0.90
N LEU A 269 1.61 14.87 1.65
CA LEU A 269 2.76 15.67 1.27
C LEU A 269 4.03 14.83 1.35
N ILE A 270 4.93 15.05 0.39
CA ILE A 270 6.26 14.43 0.38
C ILE A 270 7.26 15.51 0.75
N GLY A 271 7.55 15.57 2.04
CA GLY A 271 8.40 16.59 2.62
C GLY A 271 9.85 16.45 2.19
N GLU A 272 10.39 15.23 2.25
CA GLU A 272 11.79 14.98 1.90
C GLU A 272 12.00 14.85 0.39
N ALA A 273 12.82 15.75 -0.17
CA ALA A 273 13.06 15.83 -1.60
C ALA A 273 13.69 14.56 -2.19
N ALA A 274 14.52 13.86 -1.40
CA ALA A 274 15.18 12.61 -1.80
C ALA A 274 14.20 11.48 -2.15
N PHE A 275 13.00 11.51 -1.55
CA PHE A 275 11.95 10.50 -1.76
C PHE A 275 10.87 10.98 -2.73
N ARG A 276 11.15 12.03 -3.50
CA ARG A 276 10.28 12.48 -4.60
C ARG A 276 10.70 11.77 -5.90
N GLY A 277 9.74 11.47 -6.75
CA GLY A 277 10.01 10.90 -8.08
C GLY A 277 9.23 9.63 -8.38
N ARG A 278 9.34 9.16 -9.63
CA ARG A 278 8.55 8.03 -10.12
C ARG A 278 8.72 6.74 -9.30
N PRO A 279 9.95 6.31 -8.92
CA PRO A 279 10.12 5.07 -8.16
C PRO A 279 9.44 5.09 -6.79
N TYR A 280 9.49 6.24 -6.10
CA TYR A 280 8.88 6.41 -4.79
C TYR A 280 7.36 6.59 -4.87
N VAL A 281 6.85 7.34 -5.85
CA VAL A 281 5.39 7.44 -6.07
C VAL A 281 4.79 6.08 -6.39
N ALA A 282 5.45 5.29 -7.23
CA ALA A 282 5.04 3.92 -7.52
C ALA A 282 5.10 3.00 -6.29
N ALA A 283 5.87 3.36 -5.26
CA ALA A 283 5.96 2.62 -4.01
C ALA A 283 4.88 3.03 -3.00
N TRP A 284 4.77 4.31 -2.67
CA TRP A 284 3.89 4.76 -1.60
C TRP A 284 2.42 4.81 -2.02
N LEU A 285 2.09 5.13 -3.27
CA LEU A 285 0.69 5.33 -3.68
C LEU A 285 -0.10 4.01 -3.69
N PRO A 286 0.39 2.92 -4.29
CA PRO A 286 -0.26 1.63 -4.13
C PRO A 286 -0.21 1.12 -2.69
N SER A 287 0.85 1.43 -1.93
CA SER A 287 0.97 0.99 -0.54
C SER A 287 -0.03 1.65 0.40
N ILE A 288 -0.29 2.95 0.25
CA ILE A 288 -1.34 3.61 1.04
C ILE A 288 -2.71 3.03 0.66
N SER A 289 -2.95 2.78 -0.63
CA SER A 289 -4.18 2.14 -1.11
C SER A 289 -4.34 0.72 -0.58
N HIS A 290 -3.24 -0.02 -0.46
CA HIS A 290 -3.23 -1.34 0.14
C HIS A 290 -3.60 -1.29 1.63
N TYR A 291 -2.93 -0.42 2.39
CA TYR A 291 -3.24 -0.18 3.81
C TYR A 291 -4.72 0.19 4.01
N LEU A 292 -5.15 1.27 3.35
CA LEU A 292 -6.44 1.42 2.68
C LEU A 292 -7.47 0.30 2.81
N PHE A 293 -7.27 -0.72 1.99
CA PHE A 293 -8.19 -1.84 1.88
C PHE A 293 -8.05 -2.87 3.02
N LEU A 294 -6.89 -2.97 3.66
CA LEU A 294 -6.64 -3.99 4.68
C LEU A 294 -7.07 -3.58 6.09
N ASP A 295 -6.94 -2.30 6.44
CA ASP A 295 -7.24 -1.79 7.79
C ASP A 295 -8.69 -2.05 8.20
N ASP A 296 -9.62 -1.98 7.24
CA ASP A 296 -10.99 -2.43 7.39
C ASP A 296 -11.47 -3.13 6.11
N CYS A 297 -11.75 -4.43 6.19
CA CYS A 297 -12.16 -5.25 5.06
C CYS A 297 -13.49 -4.81 4.41
N ARG A 298 -14.29 -3.98 5.08
CA ARG A 298 -15.51 -3.40 4.53
C ARG A 298 -15.24 -2.24 3.58
N THR A 299 -14.03 -1.70 3.57
CA THR A 299 -13.61 -0.66 2.61
C THR A 299 -13.64 -1.21 1.20
N GLN A 300 -14.61 -0.75 0.39
CA GLN A 300 -14.75 -1.15 -1.02
C GLN A 300 -14.25 -0.09 -1.99
N ARG A 301 -14.18 1.18 -1.57
CA ARG A 301 -13.76 2.30 -2.42
C ARG A 301 -12.81 3.21 -1.69
N LEU A 302 -11.76 3.62 -2.39
CA LEU A 302 -10.89 4.71 -1.99
C LEU A 302 -11.16 5.93 -2.84
N VAL A 303 -11.13 7.11 -2.23
CA VAL A 303 -11.37 8.39 -2.92
C VAL A 303 -10.23 9.37 -2.72
N ILE A 304 -10.08 10.27 -3.68
CA ILE A 304 -9.13 11.40 -3.62
C ILE A 304 -9.65 12.56 -4.48
N GLU A 305 -9.23 13.78 -4.15
CA GLU A 305 -9.70 15.02 -4.76
C GLU A 305 -8.56 15.99 -5.22
N PRO A 306 -7.59 15.57 -6.05
CA PRO A 306 -6.56 16.50 -6.55
C PRO A 306 -7.19 17.65 -7.35
N ARG A 307 -6.48 18.77 -7.47
CA ARG A 307 -6.87 19.83 -8.41
C ARG A 307 -6.90 19.29 -9.85
N VAL A 308 -7.88 19.74 -10.64
CA VAL A 308 -8.02 19.30 -12.05
C VAL A 308 -6.83 19.69 -12.93
N ASP A 309 -6.09 20.74 -12.56
CA ASP A 309 -4.89 21.22 -13.26
C ASP A 309 -3.60 20.48 -12.85
N ASN A 310 -3.65 19.61 -11.83
CA ASN A 310 -2.51 18.81 -11.42
C ASN A 310 -2.36 17.55 -12.30
N ALA A 311 -2.03 17.76 -13.57
CA ALA A 311 -1.92 16.70 -14.58
C ALA A 311 -0.92 15.59 -14.17
N LYS A 312 0.13 15.91 -13.39
CA LYS A 312 1.08 14.93 -12.88
C LYS A 312 0.42 13.98 -11.88
N MET A 313 -0.31 14.51 -10.90
CA MET A 313 -1.05 13.69 -9.93
C MET A 313 -2.13 12.85 -10.61
N LEU A 314 -2.89 13.44 -11.53
CA LEU A 314 -3.94 12.71 -12.28
C LEU A 314 -3.39 11.52 -13.06
N ARG A 315 -2.23 11.68 -13.72
CA ARG A 315 -1.55 10.57 -14.41
C ARG A 315 -1.08 9.49 -13.44
N ASN A 316 -0.48 9.87 -12.31
CA ASN A 316 0.00 8.91 -11.30
C ASN A 316 -1.17 8.09 -10.72
N LEU A 317 -2.29 8.75 -10.43
CA LEU A 317 -3.51 8.11 -9.94
C LEU A 317 -4.05 7.09 -10.95
N ALA A 318 -4.18 7.48 -12.22
CA ALA A 318 -4.62 6.57 -13.28
C ALA A 318 -3.69 5.36 -13.46
N GLN A 319 -2.37 5.58 -13.37
CA GLN A 319 -1.37 4.50 -13.42
C GLN A 319 -1.45 3.54 -12.23
N CYS A 320 -1.98 4.00 -11.10
CA CYS A 320 -2.15 3.19 -9.89
C CYS A 320 -3.59 2.65 -9.73
N GLY A 321 -4.43 2.71 -10.78
CA GLY A 321 -5.77 2.11 -10.78
C GLY A 321 -6.91 3.01 -10.26
N TYR A 322 -6.69 4.31 -10.11
CA TYR A 322 -7.76 5.26 -9.81
C TYR A 322 -8.46 5.72 -11.11
N ALA A 323 -9.77 5.57 -11.16
CA ALA A 323 -10.61 6.18 -12.18
C ALA A 323 -10.85 7.67 -11.89
N HIS A 324 -10.83 8.50 -12.93
CA HIS A 324 -11.29 9.90 -12.85
C HIS A 324 -12.82 9.92 -13.05
N VAL A 325 -13.57 10.07 -11.96
CA VAL A 325 -15.03 9.92 -11.97
C VAL A 325 -15.72 11.17 -12.49
N LYS A 326 -15.43 12.33 -11.88
CA LYS A 326 -15.99 13.63 -12.28
C LYS A 326 -15.22 14.80 -11.69
N ALA A 327 -15.25 15.94 -12.36
CA ALA A 327 -14.82 17.20 -11.77
C ALA A 327 -15.95 17.83 -10.94
N PHE A 328 -15.59 18.52 -9.86
CA PHE A 328 -16.50 19.27 -9.01
C PHE A 328 -15.76 20.46 -8.36
N ASP A 329 -16.51 21.41 -7.79
CA ASP A 329 -15.94 22.61 -7.19
C ASP A 329 -16.05 22.55 -5.66
N PHE A 330 -14.90 22.59 -4.99
CA PHE A 330 -14.81 23.03 -3.60
C PHE A 330 -14.72 24.56 -3.55
N PRO A 331 -15.01 25.20 -2.40
CA PRO A 331 -14.88 26.65 -2.26
C PRO A 331 -13.51 27.23 -2.66
N HIS A 332 -12.44 26.44 -2.50
CA HIS A 332 -11.04 26.88 -2.70
C HIS A 332 -10.35 26.22 -3.92
N LYS A 333 -10.99 25.25 -4.60
CA LYS A 333 -10.41 24.57 -5.77
C LYS A 333 -11.45 23.86 -6.63
N ARG A 334 -11.16 23.75 -7.94
CA ARG A 334 -11.80 22.76 -8.82
C ARG A 334 -11.07 21.43 -8.70
N ALA A 335 -11.76 20.42 -8.18
CA ALA A 335 -11.21 19.09 -7.88
C ALA A 335 -11.66 18.05 -8.91
N MET A 336 -10.85 17.01 -9.09
CA MET A 336 -11.22 15.78 -9.78
C MET A 336 -11.48 14.70 -8.74
N LEU A 337 -12.68 14.12 -8.70
CA LEU A 337 -12.96 12.92 -7.90
C LEU A 337 -12.23 11.73 -8.54
N GLY A 338 -11.14 11.30 -7.92
CA GLY A 338 -10.50 10.01 -8.18
C GLY A 338 -11.14 8.93 -7.32
N MET A 339 -11.37 7.74 -7.88
CA MET A 339 -11.89 6.60 -7.13
C MET A 339 -11.17 5.32 -7.52
N GLN A 340 -10.80 4.50 -6.54
CA GLN A 340 -10.26 3.16 -6.74
C GLN A 340 -11.14 2.14 -6.06
N LEU A 341 -11.54 1.11 -6.80
CA LEU A 341 -12.33 -0.01 -6.27
C LEU A 341 -11.41 -1.09 -5.71
N ARG A 342 -11.83 -1.70 -4.60
CA ARG A 342 -11.16 -2.85 -3.98
C ARG A 342 -10.94 -3.97 -5.01
N GLU A 343 -12.02 -4.37 -5.68
CA GLU A 343 -12.01 -5.40 -6.71
C GLU A 343 -10.96 -5.11 -7.79
N HIS A 344 -10.94 -3.90 -8.35
CA HIS A 344 -9.97 -3.53 -9.37
C HIS A 344 -8.52 -3.54 -8.84
N PHE A 345 -8.29 -3.04 -7.62
CA PHE A 345 -6.97 -3.04 -7.01
C PHE A 345 -6.40 -4.46 -6.88
N PHE A 346 -7.21 -5.43 -6.41
CA PHE A 346 -6.77 -6.81 -6.22
C PHE A 346 -6.74 -7.65 -7.50
N ASN A 347 -7.74 -7.52 -8.37
CA ASN A 347 -7.80 -8.30 -9.61
C ASN A 347 -6.68 -7.88 -10.58
N GLU A 348 -6.42 -6.59 -10.71
CA GLU A 348 -5.36 -6.07 -11.60
C GLU A 348 -3.99 -6.01 -10.94
N ARG A 349 -3.87 -6.46 -9.68
CA ARG A 349 -2.61 -6.47 -8.91
C ARG A 349 -1.93 -5.10 -8.90
N SER A 350 -2.71 -4.05 -8.65
CA SER A 350 -2.27 -2.64 -8.72
C SER A 350 -1.19 -2.26 -7.68
N TRP A 351 -0.74 -3.19 -6.82
CA TRP A 351 0.42 -3.05 -5.92
C TRP A 351 1.78 -3.27 -6.60
N ILE A 352 1.81 -3.81 -7.82
CA ILE A 352 3.02 -3.89 -8.64
C ILE A 352 2.94 -2.75 -9.67
N PRO A 353 4.01 -1.95 -9.86
CA PRO A 353 4.06 -0.99 -10.94
C PRO A 353 4.02 -1.74 -12.27
N LEU A 354 2.84 -1.87 -12.86
CA LEU A 354 2.68 -2.38 -14.21
C LEU A 354 2.98 -1.25 -15.21
N PRO A 355 3.53 -1.56 -16.40
CA PRO A 355 3.45 -0.62 -17.50
C PRO A 355 1.97 -0.24 -17.75
N PRO A 356 1.68 1.02 -18.13
CA PRO A 356 0.30 1.50 -18.23
C PRO A 356 -0.53 0.62 -19.16
N HIS A 357 -1.74 0.27 -18.72
CA HIS A 357 -2.72 -0.45 -19.54
C HIS A 357 -3.05 0.36 -20.80
N PRO A 358 -3.14 -0.22 -22.01
CA PRO A 358 -3.39 0.52 -23.25
C PRO A 358 -4.70 1.35 -23.24
N GLY A 359 -5.65 0.95 -22.41
CA GLY A 359 -6.95 1.61 -22.24
C GLY A 359 -7.04 2.70 -21.16
N SER A 360 -5.99 2.95 -20.38
CA SER A 360 -5.99 3.98 -19.31
C SER A 360 -5.47 5.35 -19.76
N ALA A 361 -5.22 5.53 -21.06
CA ALA A 361 -5.08 6.86 -21.64
C ALA A 361 -6.41 7.62 -21.51
N PRO A 362 -6.42 8.88 -21.03
CA PRO A 362 -7.61 9.71 -21.07
C PRO A 362 -8.08 9.78 -22.53
N ARG A 363 -9.35 9.43 -22.81
CA ARG A 363 -9.93 9.80 -24.10
C ARG A 363 -9.92 11.34 -24.15
N PRO A 364 -9.31 11.96 -25.17
CA PRO A 364 -9.37 13.40 -25.31
C PRO A 364 -10.84 13.84 -25.33
N ASP A 365 -11.19 14.83 -24.51
CA ASP A 365 -12.48 15.51 -24.64
C ASP A 365 -12.44 16.27 -25.98
N PRO A 366 -13.33 15.96 -26.95
CA PRO A 366 -13.31 16.59 -28.26
C PRO A 366 -13.53 18.11 -28.22
N ARG A 367 -13.92 18.68 -27.06
CA ARG A 367 -14.06 20.14 -26.87
C ARG A 367 -12.75 20.88 -26.60
N PHE A 368 -11.63 20.17 -26.42
CA PHE A 368 -10.34 20.77 -26.01
C PHE A 368 -9.15 20.35 -26.87
N THR A 369 -9.38 20.02 -28.15
CA THR A 369 -8.30 19.89 -29.15
C THR A 369 -8.36 21.15 -30.05
N PRO A 370 -7.22 21.82 -30.34
CA PRO A 370 -7.19 23.12 -31.01
C PRO A 370 -7.84 23.15 -32.41
#